data_AF-A0AAE9M6W6-F1
#
_entry.id   AF-A0AAE9M6W6-F1
#
_cell.length_a   1.000
_cell.length_b   1.000
_cell.length_c   1.000
_cell.angle_alpha   90.00
_cell.angle_beta   90.00
_cell.angle_gamma   90.00
#
_symmetry.space_group_name_H-M   'P 1'
#
loop_
_entity.id
_entity.type
_entity.pdbx_description
1 polymer ?
#
loop_
_entity_poly.entity_id
_entity_poly.type
_entity_poly.pdbx_seq_one_letter_code
_entity_poly.pdbx_strand_id
1 'polypeptide(L)' 'MNYLVTKDLGQGFYLGKGNVRQGGKEFVVFKSNKEMFIGVETYKYDAETNKLLWEGIQDLGLVVVGFADTEEEALELAF' A
#
# COMPACT_ATOMS: atom_id res chain seq x y z
N MET A 1 9.45 -3.52 4.29
CA MET A 1 8.43 -2.96 5.21
C MET A 1 7.11 -3.64 4.91
N ASN A 2 6.26 -3.96 5.89
CA ASN A 2 4.99 -4.64 5.64
C ASN A 2 3.83 -3.67 5.80
N TYR A 3 2.91 -3.69 4.84
CA TYR A 3 1.74 -2.83 4.78
C TYR A 3 0.48 -3.67 4.80
N LEU A 4 -0.33 -3.50 5.84
CA LEU A 4 -1.67 -4.08 5.94
C LEU A 4 -2.63 -3.21 5.12
N VAL A 5 -3.43 -3.79 4.23
CA VAL A 5 -4.47 -3.04 3.52
C VAL A 5 -5.52 -2.61 4.53
N THR A 6 -5.72 -1.31 4.71
CA THR A 6 -6.64 -0.75 5.72
C THR A 6 -7.84 -0.04 5.13
N LYS A 7 -7.81 0.32 3.85
CA LYS A 7 -8.90 1.08 3.22
C LYS A 7 -8.94 0.87 1.71
N ASP A 8 -10.16 0.85 1.15
CA ASP A 8 -10.43 1.07 -0.26
C ASP A 8 -10.73 2.56 -0.47
N LEU A 9 -9.99 3.19 -1.37
CA LEU A 9 -10.11 4.61 -1.70
C LEU A 9 -10.98 4.82 -2.97
N GLY A 10 -11.44 3.75 -3.60
CA GLY A 10 -12.21 3.75 -4.84
C GLY A 10 -11.33 3.69 -6.08
N GLN A 11 -11.94 3.36 -7.23
CA GLN A 11 -11.28 3.30 -8.54
C GLN A 11 -10.04 2.38 -8.60
N GLY A 12 -9.99 1.37 -7.72
CA GLY A 12 -8.88 0.43 -7.61
C GLY A 12 -7.68 0.96 -6.82
N PHE A 13 -7.81 2.08 -6.10
CA PHE A 13 -6.81 2.58 -5.18
C PHE A 13 -7.05 2.05 -3.77
N TYR A 14 -5.96 1.67 -3.11
CA TYR A 14 -5.98 1.09 -1.78
C TYR A 14 -4.93 1.76 -0.91
N LEU A 15 -5.25 1.83 0.38
CA LEU A 15 -4.37 2.32 1.42
C LEU A 15 -3.80 1.15 2.21
N GLY A 16 -2.48 1.06 2.27
CA GLY A 16 -1.76 0.17 3.16
C GLY A 16 -1.15 0.94 4.34
N LYS A 17 -1.26 0.40 5.55
CA LYS A 17 -0.63 0.95 6.75
C LYS A 17 0.58 0.12 7.17
N GLY A 18 1.71 0.79 7.32
CA GLY A 18 2.96 0.20 7.76
C GLY A 18 2.88 -0.28 9.21
N ASN A 19 3.53 -1.40 9.51
CA ASN A 19 3.64 -1.94 10.87
C ASN A 19 4.70 -1.24 11.73
N VAL A 20 5.52 -0.37 11.14
CA VAL A 20 6.57 0.39 11.85
C VAL A 20 6.37 1.86 11.54
N ARG A 21 6.34 2.70 12.58
CA ARG A 21 6.45 4.16 12.41
C ARG A 21 7.87 4.50 11.97
N GLN A 22 8.07 4.61 10.65
CA GLN A 22 9.22 5.29 10.08
C GLN A 22 8.69 6.56 9.43
N GLY A 23 9.15 7.71 9.92
CA GLY A 23 8.86 8.99 9.30
C GLY A 23 9.20 8.95 7.81
N GLY A 24 8.28 9.44 7.00
CA GLY A 24 8.22 9.42 5.54
C GLY A 24 7.37 8.31 4.90
N LYS A 25 6.99 7.23 5.62
CA LYS A 25 6.45 6.00 4.98
C LYS A 25 5.42 5.22 5.82
N GLU A 26 4.68 5.90 6.70
CA GLU A 26 3.66 5.24 7.52
C GLU A 26 2.54 4.63 6.68
N PHE A 27 2.20 5.24 5.56
CA PHE A 27 1.17 4.80 4.64
C PHE A 27 1.73 4.58 3.24
N VAL A 28 1.17 3.60 2.52
CA VAL A 28 1.40 3.38 1.10
C VAL A 28 0.09 3.46 0.35
N VAL A 29 0.08 4.19 -0.74
CA VAL A 29 -1.04 4.22 -1.69
C VAL A 29 -0.63 3.40 -2.89
N PHE A 30 -1.49 2.46 -3.27
CA PHE A 30 -1.21 1.59 -4.40
C PHE A 30 -2.48 1.27 -5.17
N LYS A 31 -2.31 0.96 -6.45
CA LYS A 31 -3.37 0.57 -7.36
C LYS A 31 -3.37 -0.94 -7.58
N SER A 32 -4.56 -1.53 -7.58
CA SER A 32 -4.81 -2.92 -7.95
C SER A 32 -5.96 -2.99 -8.95
N ASN A 33 -5.85 -3.92 -9.91
CA ASN A 33 -6.95 -4.27 -10.82
C ASN A 33 -7.85 -5.36 -10.23
N LYS A 34 -7.53 -5.85 -9.03
CA LYS A 34 -8.30 -6.84 -8.28
C LYS A 34 -8.77 -6.22 -6.97
N GLU A 35 -9.92 -6.69 -6.50
CA GLU A 35 -10.40 -6.35 -5.17
C GLU A 35 -9.44 -6.88 -4.09
N MET A 36 -9.20 -6.07 -3.06
CA MET A 36 -8.24 -6.36 -1.99
C MET A 36 -9.01 -6.58 -0.68
N PHE A 37 -8.56 -7.54 0.13
CA PHE A 37 -9.22 -7.80 1.42
C PHE A 37 -8.70 -6.84 2.51
N ILE A 38 -9.52 -5.86 2.83
CA ILE A 38 -9.26 -4.85 3.87
C ILE A 38 -9.16 -5.52 5.24
N GLY A 39 -8.11 -5.20 5.99
CA GLY A 39 -7.86 -5.66 7.36
C GLY A 39 -7.30 -7.09 7.44
N VAL A 40 -7.10 -7.76 6.30
CA VAL A 40 -6.61 -9.15 6.25
C VAL A 40 -5.33 -9.25 5.43
N GLU A 41 -5.29 -8.64 4.25
CA GLU A 41 -4.14 -8.77 3.36
C GLU A 41 -2.98 -7.86 3.76
N THR A 42 -1.78 -8.44 3.80
CA THR A 42 -0.54 -7.72 4.06
C THR A 42 0.44 -7.92 2.92
N TYR A 43 1.12 -6.84 2.54
CA TYR A 43 2.08 -6.83 1.45
C TYR A 43 3.44 -6.34 1.94
N LYS A 44 4.50 -6.99 1.47
CA LYS A 44 5.87 -6.54 1.71
C LYS A 44 6.27 -5.57 0.61
N TYR A 45 6.64 -4.36 0.99
CA TYR A 45 7.32 -3.44 0.09
C TYR A 45 8.75 -3.90 -0.17
N ASP A 46 9.04 -4.11 -1.44
CA ASP A 46 10.36 -4.35 -2.01
C ASP A 46 10.89 -3.05 -2.63
N ALA A 47 11.94 -2.50 -2.02
CA ALA A 47 12.54 -1.24 -2.43
C ALA A 47 13.42 -1.38 -3.68
N GLU A 48 13.92 -2.59 -3.99
CA GLU A 48 14.77 -2.81 -5.17
C GLU A 48 13.96 -2.71 -6.45
N THR A 49 12.73 -3.22 -6.41
CA THR A 49 11.82 -3.23 -7.56
C THR A 49 10.70 -2.19 -7.47
N ASN A 50 10.58 -1.50 -6.34
CA ASN A 50 9.51 -0.56 -6.01
C ASN A 50 8.10 -1.19 -6.12
N LYS A 51 7.95 -2.40 -5.59
CA LYS A 51 6.70 -3.20 -5.68
C LYS A 51 6.19 -3.65 -4.32
N LEU A 52 4.91 -3.97 -4.29
CA LEU A 52 4.27 -4.66 -3.17
C LEU A 52 4.13 -6.14 -3.51
N LEU A 53 4.75 -6.99 -2.69
CA LEU A 53 4.77 -8.44 -2.85
C LEU A 53 3.87 -9.10 -1.80
N TRP A 54 2.97 -9.97 -2.24
CA TRP A 54 2.17 -10.79 -1.32
C TRP A 54 3.05 -11.85 -0.68
N GLU A 55 2.94 -11.97 0.65
CA GLU A 55 3.79 -12.83 1.48
C GLU A 55 5.31 -12.65 1.26
N GLY A 56 5.72 -11.53 0.65
CA GLY A 56 7.11 -11.21 0.34
C GLY A 56 7.72 -11.97 -0.85
N ILE A 57 6.93 -12.70 -1.64
CA ILE A 57 7.44 -13.52 -2.75
C ILE A 57 6.66 -13.26 -4.05
N GLN A 58 5.35 -13.04 -3.97
CA GLN A 58 4.51 -12.99 -5.17
C GLN A 58 4.20 -11.54 -5.58
N ASP A 59 4.63 -11.16 -6.79
CA ASP A 59 4.20 -9.93 -7.43
C ASP A 59 2.80 -10.12 -8.04
N LEU A 60 1.81 -9.44 -7.46
CA LEU A 60 0.42 -9.46 -7.95
C LEU A 60 0.12 -8.35 -8.96
N GLY A 61 1.13 -7.60 -9.42
CA GLY A 61 0.95 -6.46 -10.33
C GLY A 61 0.41 -5.22 -9.63
N LEU A 62 0.69 -5.07 -8.33
CA LEU A 62 0.32 -3.89 -7.55
C LEU A 62 1.24 -2.72 -7.92
N VAL A 63 0.65 -1.56 -8.22
CA VAL A 63 1.40 -0.37 -8.62
C VAL A 63 1.44 0.60 -7.45
N VAL A 64 2.63 0.83 -6.88
CA VAL A 64 2.82 1.83 -5.82
C VAL A 64 2.69 3.22 -6.45
N VAL A 65 1.78 4.02 -5.91
CA VAL A 65 1.52 5.40 -6.33
C VAL A 65 2.39 6.35 -5.51
N GLY A 66 2.48 6.11 -4.20
CA GLY A 66 3.29 6.92 -3.31
C GLY A 66 3.25 6.47 -1.85
N PHE A 67 4.01 7.17 -1.03
CA PHE A 67 4.05 7.02 0.43
C PHE A 67 3.65 8.32 1.10
N ALA A 68 3.08 8.20 2.29
CA ALA A 68 2.61 9.33 3.09
C ALA A 68 2.86 9.10 4.58
N ASP A 69 2.93 10.19 5.34
CA ASP A 69 3.07 10.16 6.80
C ASP A 69 1.73 10.21 7.51
N THR A 70 0.73 10.80 6.86
CA THR A 70 -0.63 10.88 7.37
C THR A 70 -1.63 10.26 6.41
N GLU A 71 -2.81 9.89 6.91
CA GLU A 71 -3.89 9.42 6.06
C GLU A 71 -4.41 10.52 5.13
N GLU A 72 -4.38 11.79 5.55
CA GLU A 72 -4.78 12.94 4.70
C GLU A 72 -3.87 13.08 3.49
N GLU A 73 -2.55 13.06 3.68
CA GLU A 73 -1.58 13.07 2.58
C GLU A 73 -1.75 11.85 1.65
N ALA A 74 -2.07 10.69 2.21
CA ALA A 74 -2.32 9.48 1.42
C ALA A 74 -3.59 9.61 0.54
N LEU A 75 -4.61 10.32 1.02
CA LEU A 75 -5.81 10.61 0.25
C LEU A 75 -5.51 11.57 -0.91
N GLU A 76 -4.68 12.59 -0.70
CA GLU A 76 -4.23 13.50 -1.76
C GLU A 76 -3.42 12.78 -2.85
N LEU A 77 -2.75 11.68 -2.54
CA LEU A 77 -2.03 10.87 -3.53
C LEU A 77 -2.95 10.00 -4.40
N ALA A 78 -4.18 9.76 -3.97
CA ALA A 78 -5.12 8.88 -4.67
C ALA A 78 -5.99 9.60 -5.72
N PHE A 79 -6.08 10.94 -5.66
CA PHE A 79 -6.98 11.78 -6.48
C PHE A 79 -6.25 12.97 -7.12
#